data_AF-A0A9D9NRZ1-F1
#
_entry.id   AF-A0A9D9NRZ1-F1
#
_cell.length_a   1.000
_cell.length_b   1.000
_cell.length_c   1.000
_cell.angle_alpha   90.00
_cell.angle_beta   90.00
_cell.angle_gamma   90.00
#
_symmetry.space_group_name_H-M   'P 1'
#
loop_
_entity.id
_entity.type
_entity.pdbx_description
1 polymer ?
#
loop_
_entity_poly.entity_id
_entity_poly.type
_entity_poly.pdbx_seq_one_letter_code
_entity_poly.pdbx_strand_id
1 'polypeptide(L)'
;MQSKGAIRFVAIVLAIVCLWQLSFTLVTRIQENKAAKYAEKAVAAVQKSAEFSNIPEEDKAFYLDSIRKDQNRRFIDSVSTEKVYLGYTYKDVKEKEINLGLDLKGGMNVMLQVQLEDLVRALAGNNQTPEFSKALALANERSVTSRADFITLFQEAWNEVGNGQRLAQIFGTYEMRDKIRPESSDDGVIAVIREEAESAISNSFNVLRNRIDRFGVTQPSIQKLGNSGRILVELPGVKEPERVRKLLQGTASLEFWATYDNSEI
;
A
#
# COMPACT_ATOMS: atom_id res chain seq x y z
N MET A 1 51.70 2.63 -17.86
CA MET A 1 51.35 3.72 -16.91
C MET A 1 50.18 4.62 -17.37
N GLN A 2 49.63 4.45 -18.59
CA GLN A 2 48.55 5.29 -19.13
C GLN A 2 47.17 5.14 -18.45
N SER A 3 46.88 4.01 -17.78
CA SER A 3 45.60 3.80 -17.09
C SER A 3 45.45 4.60 -15.79
N LYS A 4 46.55 5.06 -15.16
CA LYS A 4 46.49 5.80 -13.88
C LYS A 4 45.80 7.17 -14.01
N GLY A 5 45.93 7.83 -15.17
CA GLY A 5 45.24 9.10 -15.44
C GLY A 5 43.73 8.92 -15.61
N ALA A 6 43.32 7.91 -16.38
CA ALA A 6 41.91 7.57 -16.60
C ALA A 6 41.21 7.15 -15.30
N ILE A 7 41.85 6.34 -14.45
CA ILE A 7 41.29 5.91 -13.16
C ILE A 7 41.10 7.11 -12.22
N ARG A 8 42.07 8.05 -12.16
CA ARG A 8 41.94 9.27 -11.35
C ARG A 8 40.83 10.18 -11.85
N PHE A 9 40.68 10.34 -13.17
CA PHE A 9 39.59 11.11 -13.75
C PHE A 9 38.22 10.51 -13.39
N VAL A 10 38.04 9.19 -13.57
CA VAL A 10 36.80 8.50 -13.20
C VAL A 10 36.51 8.63 -11.70
N ALA A 11 37.52 8.50 -10.84
CA ALA A 11 37.35 8.67 -9.40
C ALA A 11 36.91 10.09 -9.01
N ILE A 12 37.48 11.12 -9.65
CA ILE A 12 37.08 12.52 -9.44
C ILE A 12 35.63 12.74 -9.89
N VAL A 13 35.26 12.25 -11.08
CA VAL A 13 33.88 12.37 -11.58
C VAL A 13 32.90 11.66 -10.64
N LEU A 14 33.22 10.44 -10.19
CA LEU A 14 32.39 9.69 -9.25
C LEU A 14 32.26 10.42 -7.91
N ALA A 15 33.35 11.00 -7.38
CA ALA A 15 33.29 11.80 -6.16
C ALA A 15 32.39 13.03 -6.31
N ILE A 16 32.44 13.72 -7.46
CA ILE A 16 31.55 14.85 -7.76
C ILE A 16 30.09 14.39 -7.79
N VAL A 17 29.79 13.25 -8.44
CA VAL A 17 28.44 12.67 -8.48
C VAL A 17 27.95 12.30 -7.07
N CYS A 18 28.80 11.70 -6.23
CA CYS A 18 28.45 11.38 -4.85
C CYS A 18 28.16 12.64 -4.02
N LEU A 19 28.99 13.68 -4.14
CA LEU A 19 28.76 14.97 -3.46
C LEU A 19 27.47 15.62 -3.93
N TRP A 20 27.18 15.56 -5.23
CA TRP A 20 25.92 16.03 -5.78
C TRP A 20 24.73 15.26 -5.21
N GLN A 21 24.79 13.93 -5.10
CA GLN A 21 23.70 13.14 -4.52
C GLN A 21 23.51 13.40 -3.01
N LEU A 22 24.61 13.50 -2.25
CA LEU A 22 24.58 13.85 -0.83
C LEU A 22 24.00 15.25 -0.56
N SER A 23 24.18 16.19 -1.51
CA SER A 23 23.64 17.54 -1.36
C SER A 23 22.11 17.57 -1.23
N PHE A 24 21.39 16.70 -1.94
CA PHE A 24 19.92 16.60 -1.83
C PHE A 24 19.50 16.11 -0.44
N THR A 25 20.17 15.08 0.09
CA THR A 25 19.92 14.58 1.45
C THR A 25 20.16 15.66 2.51
N LEU A 26 21.22 16.47 2.36
CA LEU A 26 21.49 17.57 3.28
C LEU A 26 20.39 18.63 3.25
N VAL A 27 19.93 19.02 2.06
CA VAL A 27 18.86 20.02 1.92
C VAL A 27 17.54 19.51 2.47
N THR A 28 17.18 18.25 2.19
CA THR A 28 16.01 17.60 2.78
C THR A 28 16.05 17.70 4.30
N ARG A 29 17.18 17.32 4.92
CA ARG A 29 17.37 17.38 6.37
C ARG A 29 17.26 18.81 6.92
N ILE A 30 17.72 19.81 6.18
CA ILE A 30 17.57 21.22 6.56
C ILE A 30 16.09 21.62 6.60
N GLN A 31 15.31 21.26 5.59
CA GLN A 31 13.88 21.61 5.54
C GLN A 31 13.07 20.88 6.60
N GLU A 32 13.37 19.60 6.84
CA GLU A 32 12.75 18.84 7.92
C GLU A 32 13.06 19.41 9.31
N ASN A 33 14.31 19.86 9.52
CA ASN A 33 14.68 20.54 10.78
C ASN A 33 13.95 21.88 10.96
N LYS A 34 13.70 22.62 9.88
CA LYS A 34 12.87 23.85 9.94
C LYS A 34 11.43 23.52 10.29
N ALA A 35 10.86 22.49 9.67
CA ALA A 35 9.50 22.01 9.97
C ALA A 35 9.35 21.58 11.42
N ALA A 36 10.32 20.82 11.95
CA ALA A 36 10.34 20.41 13.35
C ALA A 36 10.42 21.62 14.29
N LYS A 37 11.29 22.59 14.02
CA LYS A 37 11.37 23.84 14.81
C LYS A 37 10.08 24.66 14.75
N TYR A 38 9.41 24.70 13.60
CA TYR A 38 8.12 25.37 13.45
C TYR A 38 7.04 24.68 14.32
N ALA A 39 6.98 23.35 14.28
CA ALA A 39 6.08 22.57 15.10
C ALA A 39 6.32 22.74 16.60
N GLU A 40 7.59 22.74 17.06
CA GLU A 40 7.91 22.98 18.48
C GLU A 40 7.50 24.37 18.95
N LYS A 41 7.62 25.40 18.10
CA LYS A 41 7.13 26.75 18.45
C LYS A 41 5.63 26.78 18.66
N ALA A 42 4.87 26.06 17.83
CA ALA A 42 3.42 25.97 17.97
C ALA A 42 3.03 25.18 19.23
N VAL A 43 3.71 24.06 19.52
CA VAL A 43 3.56 23.30 20.77
C VAL A 43 3.82 24.18 21.99
N ALA A 44 4.92 24.95 22.00
CA ALA A 44 5.26 25.85 23.10
C ALA A 44 4.23 26.98 23.29
N ALA A 45 3.55 27.42 22.23
CA ALA A 45 2.45 28.37 22.33
C ALA A 45 1.20 27.73 22.96
N VAL A 46 0.85 26.51 22.52
CA VAL A 46 -0.30 25.76 23.04
C VAL A 46 -0.09 25.36 24.50
N GLN A 47 1.12 25.00 24.91
CA GLN A 47 1.45 24.72 26.32
C GLN A 47 1.16 25.89 27.26
N LYS A 48 1.18 27.13 26.74
CA LYS A 48 0.88 28.35 27.51
C LYS A 48 -0.60 28.75 27.45
N SER A 49 -1.42 28.03 26.70
CA SER A 49 -2.84 28.31 26.57
C SER A 49 -3.64 27.79 27.76
N ALA A 50 -4.74 28.47 28.09
CA ALA A 50 -5.65 28.05 29.16
C ALA A 50 -6.36 26.71 28.84
N GLU A 51 -6.59 26.42 27.55
CA GLU A 51 -7.18 25.15 27.10
C GLU A 51 -6.31 23.95 27.47
N PHE A 52 -4.98 24.08 27.34
CA PHE A 52 -4.05 23.00 27.69
C PHE A 52 -4.00 22.68 29.18
N SER A 53 -4.23 23.68 30.05
CA SER A 53 -4.26 23.48 31.50
C SER A 53 -5.43 22.60 31.96
N ASN A 54 -6.54 22.59 31.20
CA ASN A 54 -7.76 21.86 31.53
C ASN A 54 -7.77 20.41 31.04
N ILE A 55 -6.76 19.98 30.26
CA ILE A 55 -6.65 18.62 29.75
C ILE A 55 -6.16 17.68 30.87
N PRO A 56 -6.72 16.46 31.00
CA PRO A 56 -6.19 15.44 31.91
C PRO A 56 -4.70 15.18 31.71
N GLU A 57 -3.95 14.91 32.77
CA GLU A 57 -2.48 14.83 32.71
C GLU A 57 -2.00 13.69 31.82
N GLU A 58 -2.73 12.58 31.83
CA GLU A 58 -2.55 11.41 30.98
C GLU A 58 -2.63 11.72 29.47
N ASP A 59 -3.44 12.70 29.09
CA ASP A 59 -3.74 13.02 27.69
C ASP A 59 -2.86 14.16 27.14
N LYS A 60 -2.21 14.93 28.02
CA LYS A 60 -1.38 16.08 27.63
C LYS A 60 -0.29 15.71 26.64
N ALA A 61 0.39 14.57 26.87
CA ALA A 61 1.45 14.11 25.99
C ALA A 61 0.92 13.80 24.57
N PHE A 62 -0.20 13.09 24.49
CA PHE A 62 -0.86 12.76 23.21
C PHE A 62 -1.36 14.00 22.49
N TYR A 63 -1.96 14.95 23.22
CA TYR A 63 -2.44 16.20 22.66
C TYR A 63 -1.31 17.03 22.04
N LEU A 64 -0.20 17.23 22.77
CA LEU A 64 0.95 17.97 22.24
C LEU A 64 1.59 17.25 21.04
N ASP A 65 1.65 15.92 21.05
CA ASP A 65 2.16 15.14 19.92
C ASP A 65 1.27 15.30 18.67
N SER A 66 -0.06 15.32 18.84
CA SER A 66 -1.00 15.61 17.76
C SER A 66 -0.76 16.98 17.13
N ILE A 67 -0.62 18.03 17.96
CA ILE A 67 -0.32 19.39 17.49
C ILE A 67 1.02 19.44 16.77
N ARG A 68 2.06 18.80 17.32
CA ARG A 68 3.39 18.74 16.70
C ARG A 68 3.32 18.12 15.30
N LYS A 69 2.62 16.99 15.17
CA LYS A 69 2.45 16.29 13.89
C LYS A 69 1.68 17.13 12.87
N ASP A 70 0.57 17.75 13.28
CA ASP A 70 -0.24 18.59 12.39
C ASP A 70 0.54 19.82 11.90
N GLN A 71 1.23 20.53 12.80
CA GLN A 71 1.99 21.72 12.44
C GLN A 71 3.22 21.38 11.58
N ASN A 72 3.90 20.27 11.87
CA ASN A 72 4.98 19.79 11.01
C ASN A 72 4.46 19.48 9.61
N ARG A 73 3.31 18.80 9.50
CA ARG A 73 2.68 18.47 8.21
C ARG A 73 2.32 19.73 7.43
N ARG A 74 1.63 20.68 8.04
CA ARG A 74 1.23 21.95 7.39
C ARG A 74 2.43 22.69 6.81
N PHE A 75 3.54 22.74 7.56
CA PHE A 75 4.77 23.35 7.08
C PHE A 75 5.36 22.59 5.87
N ILE A 76 5.44 21.26 5.95
CA ILE A 76 5.96 20.44 4.85
C ILE A 76 5.09 20.58 3.60
N ASP A 77 3.76 20.61 3.76
CA ASP A 77 2.81 20.79 2.67
C ASP A 77 2.97 22.15 2.00
N SER A 78 3.16 23.22 2.79
CA SER A 78 3.37 24.57 2.24
C SER A 78 4.66 24.69 1.44
N VAL A 79 5.75 24.04 1.89
CA VAL A 79 7.04 24.08 1.17
C VAL A 79 7.16 23.03 0.08
N SER A 80 6.19 22.10 -0.05
CA SER A 80 6.27 20.93 -0.93
C SER A 80 6.50 21.30 -2.40
N THR A 81 5.84 22.37 -2.87
CA THR A 81 5.91 22.88 -4.24
C THR A 81 6.89 24.03 -4.40
N GLU A 82 7.48 24.52 -3.31
CA GLU A 82 8.45 25.60 -3.34
C GLU A 82 9.81 25.10 -3.83
N LYS A 83 10.50 25.93 -4.62
CA LYS A 83 11.85 25.64 -5.09
C LYS A 83 12.85 25.88 -3.96
N VAL A 84 13.38 24.80 -3.40
CA VAL A 84 14.26 24.85 -2.23
C VAL A 84 15.73 24.60 -2.56
N TYR A 85 16.05 24.07 -3.75
CA TYR A 85 17.42 23.75 -4.13
C TYR A 85 17.62 23.74 -5.64
N LEU A 86 18.51 24.59 -6.18
CA LEU A 86 18.94 24.56 -7.60
C LEU A 86 17.79 24.42 -8.62
N GLY A 87 16.65 25.06 -8.36
CA GLY A 87 15.46 25.00 -9.23
C GLY A 87 14.51 23.82 -8.99
N TYR A 88 14.89 22.85 -8.16
CA TYR A 88 14.08 21.71 -7.73
C TYR A 88 13.14 22.08 -6.58
N THR A 89 11.93 21.53 -6.62
CA THR A 89 10.96 21.66 -5.52
C THR A 89 11.37 20.81 -4.33
N TYR A 90 10.80 21.06 -3.14
CA TYR A 90 11.05 20.18 -2.00
C TYR A 90 10.67 18.73 -2.31
N LYS A 91 9.57 18.51 -3.05
CA LYS A 91 9.18 17.17 -3.50
C LYS A 91 10.26 16.50 -4.35
N ASP A 92 10.79 17.20 -5.35
CA ASP A 92 11.85 16.65 -6.22
C ASP A 92 13.15 16.36 -5.45
N VAL A 93 13.50 17.24 -4.51
CA VAL A 93 14.68 17.09 -3.65
C VAL A 93 14.52 15.88 -2.71
N LYS A 94 13.30 15.68 -2.20
CA LYS A 94 12.96 14.55 -1.34
C LYS A 94 13.02 13.22 -2.11
N GLU A 95 12.56 13.19 -3.36
CA GLU A 95 12.66 12.01 -4.23
C GLU A 95 14.10 11.64 -4.60
N LYS A 96 15.01 12.63 -4.64
CA LYS A 96 16.45 12.44 -4.92
C LYS A 96 17.29 12.15 -3.67
N GLU A 97 16.69 12.12 -2.49
CA GLU A 97 17.36 11.75 -1.25
C GLU A 97 17.93 10.32 -1.32
N ILE A 98 19.03 10.06 -0.61
CA ILE A 98 19.59 8.71 -0.51
C ILE A 98 18.56 7.76 0.14
N ASN A 99 18.38 6.59 -0.47
CA ASN A 99 17.58 5.52 0.11
C ASN A 99 18.32 4.88 1.28
N LEU A 100 17.88 5.19 2.49
CA LEU A 100 18.40 4.61 3.72
C LEU A 100 17.75 3.23 4.02
N GLY A 101 16.69 2.85 3.31
CA GLY A 101 15.92 1.65 3.57
C GLY A 101 15.17 1.71 4.92
N LEU A 102 14.45 0.63 5.24
CA LEU A 102 13.66 0.54 6.47
C LEU A 102 14.55 0.50 7.72
N ASP A 103 15.68 -0.19 7.66
CA ASP A 103 16.55 -0.41 8.81
C ASP A 103 17.19 0.90 9.31
N LEU A 104 17.68 1.74 8.40
CA LEU A 104 18.35 2.99 8.77
C LEU A 104 17.39 4.18 8.90
N LYS A 105 16.27 4.21 8.15
CA LYS A 105 15.29 5.32 8.20
C LYS A 105 14.17 5.07 9.22
N GLY A 106 13.97 3.81 9.64
CA GLY A 106 12.75 3.37 10.30
C GLY A 106 11.54 3.45 9.37
N GLY A 107 10.37 3.00 9.83
CA GLY A 107 9.13 3.09 9.05
C GLY A 107 8.19 1.93 9.32
N MET A 108 7.52 1.47 8.27
CA MET A 108 6.49 0.43 8.36
C MET A 108 6.76 -0.70 7.36
N ASN A 109 6.65 -1.96 7.83
CA ASN A 109 6.62 -3.15 7.00
C ASN A 109 5.28 -3.86 7.20
N VAL A 110 4.57 -4.15 6.11
CA VAL A 110 3.26 -4.80 6.13
C VAL A 110 3.22 -5.88 5.07
N MET A 111 2.68 -7.04 5.43
CA MET A 111 2.26 -8.06 4.48
C MET A 111 0.75 -7.99 4.31
N LEU A 112 0.31 -7.74 3.08
CA LEU A 112 -1.10 -7.70 2.70
C LEU A 112 -1.45 -9.00 1.96
N GLN A 113 -2.65 -9.51 2.16
CA GLN A 113 -3.17 -10.66 1.40
C GLN A 113 -4.43 -10.23 0.65
N VAL A 114 -4.49 -10.55 -0.64
CA VAL A 114 -5.68 -10.33 -1.46
C VAL A 114 -6.72 -11.40 -1.07
N GLN A 115 -7.94 -10.97 -0.77
CA GLN A 115 -9.03 -11.87 -0.40
C GLN A 115 -9.59 -12.56 -1.65
N LEU A 116 -9.01 -13.72 -1.99
CA LEU A 116 -9.41 -14.50 -3.15
C LEU A 116 -10.75 -15.23 -2.96
N GLU A 117 -11.24 -15.37 -1.73
CA GLU A 117 -12.56 -15.92 -1.45
C GLU A 117 -13.67 -15.13 -2.16
N ASP A 118 -13.66 -13.80 -2.01
CA ASP A 118 -14.68 -12.93 -2.58
C ASP A 118 -14.63 -12.96 -4.11
N LEU A 119 -13.43 -13.08 -4.68
CA LEU A 119 -13.27 -13.28 -6.11
C LEU A 119 -13.91 -14.61 -6.55
N VAL A 120 -13.57 -15.73 -5.91
CA VAL A 120 -14.12 -17.05 -6.27
C VAL A 120 -15.64 -17.06 -6.13
N ARG A 121 -16.18 -16.39 -5.09
CA ARG A 121 -17.62 -16.20 -4.89
C ARG A 121 -18.26 -15.37 -6.00
N ALA A 122 -17.62 -14.28 -6.42
CA ALA A 122 -18.09 -13.44 -7.51
C ALA A 122 -18.09 -14.18 -8.86
N LEU A 123 -17.01 -14.91 -9.18
CA LEU A 123 -16.92 -15.71 -10.41
C LEU A 123 -17.99 -16.82 -10.47
N ALA A 124 -18.39 -17.33 -9.31
CA ALA A 124 -19.50 -18.29 -9.16
C ALA A 124 -20.89 -17.63 -9.21
N GLY A 125 -20.99 -16.34 -9.53
CA GLY A 125 -22.28 -15.63 -9.62
C GLY A 125 -22.98 -15.49 -8.26
N ASN A 126 -22.20 -15.37 -7.18
CA ASN A 126 -22.68 -15.34 -5.79
C ASN A 126 -23.48 -16.60 -5.40
N ASN A 127 -23.03 -17.77 -5.87
CA ASN A 127 -23.64 -19.04 -5.49
C ASN A 127 -23.67 -19.22 -3.96
N GLN A 128 -24.82 -19.65 -3.43
CA GLN A 128 -25.08 -19.86 -2.01
C GLN A 128 -25.28 -21.34 -1.65
N THR A 129 -24.89 -22.27 -2.52
CA THR A 129 -25.01 -23.70 -2.18
C THR A 129 -24.23 -24.03 -0.91
N PRO A 130 -24.78 -24.89 -0.02
CA PRO A 130 -24.11 -25.28 1.22
C PRO A 130 -22.74 -25.90 0.97
N GLU A 131 -22.59 -26.68 -0.10
CA GLU A 131 -21.35 -27.35 -0.49
C GLU A 131 -20.28 -26.33 -0.89
N PHE A 132 -20.63 -25.33 -1.69
CA PHE A 132 -19.72 -24.29 -2.14
C PHE A 132 -19.26 -23.40 -0.98
N SER A 133 -20.18 -23.02 -0.10
CA SER A 133 -19.86 -22.24 1.09
C SER A 133 -18.95 -23.03 2.05
N LYS A 134 -19.19 -24.33 2.21
CA LYS A 134 -18.30 -25.23 2.98
C LYS A 134 -16.91 -25.33 2.35
N ALA A 135 -16.82 -25.45 1.02
CA ALA A 135 -15.54 -25.53 0.31
C ALA A 135 -14.71 -24.25 0.50
N LEU A 136 -15.34 -23.08 0.37
CA LEU A 136 -14.68 -21.79 0.63
C LEU A 136 -14.21 -21.65 2.08
N ALA A 137 -15.06 -22.02 3.05
CA ALA A 137 -14.70 -21.96 4.46
C ALA A 137 -13.51 -22.89 4.79
N LEU A 138 -13.52 -24.11 4.27
CA LEU A 138 -12.45 -25.09 4.45
C LEU A 138 -11.14 -24.63 3.79
N ALA A 139 -11.22 -24.06 2.59
CA ALA A 139 -10.06 -23.49 1.89
C ALA A 139 -9.45 -22.32 2.67
N ASN A 140 -10.28 -21.43 3.22
CA ASN A 140 -9.85 -20.32 4.07
C ASN A 140 -9.16 -20.81 5.33
N GLU A 141 -9.74 -21.77 6.05
CA GLU A 141 -9.13 -22.36 7.25
C GLU A 141 -7.74 -22.95 6.94
N ARG A 142 -7.63 -23.71 5.84
CA ARG A 142 -6.35 -24.28 5.39
C ARG A 142 -5.35 -23.22 4.95
N SER A 143 -5.79 -22.08 4.42
CA SER A 143 -4.91 -21.01 3.94
C SER A 143 -4.10 -20.33 5.06
N VAL A 144 -4.58 -20.42 6.31
CA VAL A 144 -3.90 -19.86 7.49
C VAL A 144 -2.64 -20.64 7.84
N THR A 145 -2.66 -21.96 7.69
CA THR A 145 -1.57 -22.86 8.09
C THR A 145 -0.75 -23.35 6.90
N SER A 146 -1.34 -23.41 5.71
CA SER A 146 -0.69 -23.89 4.49
C SER A 146 0.16 -22.81 3.81
N ARG A 147 1.14 -23.28 3.04
CA ARG A 147 1.92 -22.46 2.10
C ARG A 147 1.40 -22.53 0.66
N ALA A 148 0.43 -23.41 0.40
CA ALA A 148 -0.19 -23.55 -0.92
C ALA A 148 -1.02 -22.32 -1.29
N ASP A 149 -1.25 -22.13 -2.60
CA ASP A 149 -2.13 -21.07 -3.07
C ASP A 149 -3.61 -21.38 -2.76
N PHE A 150 -4.39 -20.32 -2.57
CA PHE A 150 -5.80 -20.43 -2.19
C PHE A 150 -6.63 -21.22 -3.21
N ILE A 151 -6.34 -21.09 -4.51
CA ILE A 151 -7.11 -21.78 -5.57
C ILE A 151 -6.89 -23.29 -5.51
N THR A 152 -5.66 -23.74 -5.26
CA THR A 152 -5.35 -25.16 -5.02
C THR A 152 -6.07 -25.67 -3.77
N LEU A 153 -6.04 -24.92 -2.66
CA LEU A 153 -6.76 -25.30 -1.44
C LEU A 153 -8.28 -25.35 -1.65
N PHE A 154 -8.82 -24.47 -2.48
CA PHE A 154 -10.22 -24.50 -2.89
C PHE A 154 -10.55 -25.73 -3.73
N GLN A 155 -9.70 -26.10 -4.69
CA GLN A 155 -9.88 -27.31 -5.48
C GLN A 155 -9.89 -28.57 -4.60
N GLU A 156 -8.94 -28.67 -3.66
CA GLU A 156 -8.88 -29.77 -2.70
C GLU A 156 -10.14 -29.83 -1.82
N ALA A 157 -10.56 -28.68 -1.27
CA ALA A 157 -11.77 -28.58 -0.47
C ALA A 157 -13.01 -28.96 -1.28
N TRP A 158 -13.12 -28.51 -2.53
CA TRP A 158 -14.23 -28.84 -3.42
C TRP A 158 -14.31 -30.33 -3.73
N ASN A 159 -13.17 -31.00 -3.93
CA ASN A 159 -13.13 -32.44 -4.14
C ASN A 159 -13.63 -33.24 -2.92
N GLU A 160 -13.49 -32.68 -1.71
CA GLU A 160 -13.96 -33.30 -0.47
C GLU A 160 -15.45 -33.06 -0.19
N VAL A 161 -15.96 -31.84 -0.43
CA VAL A 161 -17.33 -31.46 -0.03
C VAL A 161 -18.31 -31.27 -1.19
N GLY A 162 -17.82 -31.25 -2.43
CA GLY A 162 -18.61 -30.96 -3.63
C GLY A 162 -19.55 -32.08 -4.07
N ASN A 163 -19.58 -33.23 -3.38
CA ASN A 163 -20.50 -34.34 -3.63
C ASN A 163 -20.55 -34.82 -5.11
N GLY A 164 -19.43 -34.73 -5.83
CA GLY A 164 -19.33 -35.11 -7.25
C GLY A 164 -19.94 -34.10 -8.24
N GLN A 165 -20.33 -32.91 -7.79
CA GLN A 165 -20.73 -31.82 -8.67
C GLN A 165 -19.52 -31.24 -9.41
N ARG A 166 -19.70 -30.98 -10.71
CA ARG A 166 -18.66 -30.36 -11.55
C ARG A 166 -18.56 -28.86 -11.27
N LEU A 167 -17.34 -28.34 -11.23
CA LEU A 167 -17.09 -26.90 -11.07
C LEU A 167 -17.72 -26.09 -12.21
N ALA A 168 -17.78 -26.65 -13.42
CA ALA A 168 -18.43 -26.01 -14.57
C ALA A 168 -19.92 -25.67 -14.33
N GLN A 169 -20.62 -26.38 -13.44
CA GLN A 169 -22.01 -26.06 -13.09
C GLN A 169 -22.13 -24.82 -12.20
N ILE A 170 -21.08 -24.47 -11.47
CA ILE A 170 -21.05 -23.34 -10.54
C ILE A 170 -20.46 -22.11 -11.21
N PHE A 171 -19.35 -22.30 -11.93
CA PHE A 171 -18.60 -21.21 -12.56
C PHE A 171 -18.99 -20.96 -14.02
N GLY A 172 -19.88 -21.77 -14.60
CA GLY A 172 -20.48 -21.54 -15.93
C GLY A 172 -21.51 -20.41 -15.93
N THR A 173 -21.18 -19.27 -15.32
CA THR A 173 -22.05 -18.09 -15.23
C THR A 173 -22.11 -17.35 -16.56
N TYR A 174 -23.07 -16.43 -16.71
CA TYR A 174 -23.19 -15.62 -17.93
C TYR A 174 -21.92 -14.83 -18.25
N GLU A 175 -21.26 -14.30 -17.21
CA GLU A 175 -20.03 -13.50 -17.31
C GLU A 175 -18.82 -14.36 -17.74
N MET A 176 -18.82 -15.63 -17.36
CA MET A 176 -17.72 -16.56 -17.64
C MET A 176 -17.97 -17.45 -18.86
N ARG A 177 -19.11 -17.31 -19.55
CA ARG A 177 -19.54 -18.21 -20.65
C ARG A 177 -18.52 -18.37 -21.80
N ASP A 178 -17.70 -17.34 -22.01
CA ASP A 178 -16.71 -17.31 -23.08
C ASP A 178 -15.45 -18.11 -22.70
N LYS A 179 -15.22 -18.32 -21.38
CA LYS A 179 -14.08 -19.05 -20.81
C LYS A 179 -14.43 -20.41 -20.23
N ILE A 180 -15.63 -20.55 -19.66
CA ILE A 180 -16.12 -21.76 -18.98
C ILE A 180 -17.42 -22.19 -19.65
N ARG A 181 -17.42 -23.42 -20.16
CA ARG A 181 -18.58 -24.05 -20.78
C ARG A 181 -19.08 -25.21 -19.92
N PRO A 182 -20.35 -25.65 -20.07
CA PRO A 182 -20.88 -26.78 -19.30
C PRO A 182 -20.07 -28.08 -19.47
N GLU A 183 -19.39 -28.24 -20.61
CA GLU A 183 -18.49 -29.36 -20.92
C GLU A 183 -17.06 -29.21 -20.39
N SER A 184 -16.69 -28.06 -19.81
CA SER A 184 -15.34 -27.83 -19.27
C SER A 184 -15.01 -28.82 -18.15
N SER A 185 -13.77 -29.31 -18.13
CA SER A 185 -13.25 -30.11 -17.01
C SER A 185 -12.99 -29.23 -15.80
N ASP A 186 -13.00 -29.84 -14.62
CA ASP A 186 -12.73 -29.13 -13.35
C ASP A 186 -11.33 -28.48 -13.36
N ASP A 187 -10.31 -29.16 -13.89
CA ASP A 187 -8.97 -28.59 -14.05
C ASP A 187 -8.95 -27.37 -14.99
N GLY A 188 -9.76 -27.40 -16.06
CA GLY A 188 -9.92 -26.26 -16.96
C GLY A 188 -10.57 -25.07 -16.28
N VAL A 189 -11.59 -25.31 -15.46
CA VAL A 189 -12.23 -24.26 -14.65
C VAL A 189 -11.26 -23.66 -13.64
N ILE A 190 -10.48 -24.50 -12.95
CA ILE A 190 -9.46 -24.04 -12.00
C ILE A 190 -8.38 -23.19 -12.68
N ALA A 191 -7.97 -23.54 -13.91
CA ALA A 191 -7.02 -22.73 -14.67
C ALA A 191 -7.58 -21.32 -14.96
N VAL A 192 -8.84 -21.22 -15.36
CA VAL A 192 -9.52 -19.92 -15.59
C VAL A 192 -9.62 -19.12 -14.29
N ILE A 193 -10.05 -19.75 -13.19
CA ILE A 193 -10.13 -19.08 -11.88
C ILE A 193 -8.75 -18.55 -11.45
N ARG A 194 -7.67 -19.30 -11.71
CA ARG A 194 -6.30 -18.88 -11.39
C ARG A 194 -5.86 -17.67 -12.22
N GLU A 195 -6.22 -17.61 -13.50
CA GLU A 195 -5.95 -16.46 -14.36
C GLU A 195 -6.68 -15.19 -13.88
N GLU A 196 -7.95 -15.33 -13.50
CA GLU A 196 -8.72 -14.22 -12.90
C GLU A 196 -8.12 -13.78 -11.56
N ALA A 197 -7.67 -14.72 -10.74
CA ALA A 197 -7.00 -14.42 -9.48
C ALA A 197 -5.71 -13.63 -9.70
N GLU A 198 -4.87 -14.03 -10.64
CA GLU A 198 -3.63 -13.31 -10.97
C GLU A 198 -3.91 -11.89 -11.49
N SER A 199 -4.96 -11.74 -12.29
CA SER A 199 -5.44 -10.44 -12.78
C SER A 199 -5.92 -9.55 -11.63
N ALA A 200 -6.74 -10.08 -10.73
CA ALA A 200 -7.21 -9.37 -9.54
C ALA A 200 -6.06 -8.96 -8.60
N ILE A 201 -5.08 -9.84 -8.38
CA ILE A 201 -3.88 -9.53 -7.59
C ILE A 201 -3.07 -8.41 -8.25
N SER A 202 -2.89 -8.46 -9.57
CA SER A 202 -2.15 -7.43 -10.31
C SER A 202 -2.85 -6.08 -10.30
N ASN A 203 -4.17 -6.06 -10.41
CA ASN A 203 -4.97 -4.84 -10.25
C ASN A 203 -4.83 -4.28 -8.83
N SER A 204 -4.92 -5.13 -7.82
CA SER A 204 -4.74 -4.75 -6.41
C SER A 204 -3.35 -4.17 -6.15
N PHE A 205 -2.31 -4.77 -6.73
CA PHE A 205 -0.94 -4.26 -6.66
C PHE A 205 -0.82 -2.84 -7.25
N ASN A 206 -1.41 -2.60 -8.43
CA ASN A 206 -1.38 -1.29 -9.09
C ASN A 206 -2.13 -0.24 -8.27
N VAL A 207 -3.28 -0.60 -7.68
CA VAL A 207 -4.04 0.27 -6.78
C VAL A 207 -3.20 0.62 -5.54
N LEU A 208 -2.58 -0.36 -4.89
CA LEU A 208 -1.72 -0.13 -3.72
C LEU A 208 -0.54 0.79 -4.06
N ARG A 209 0.15 0.56 -5.18
CA ARG A 209 1.23 1.43 -5.66
C ARG A 209 0.75 2.88 -5.80
N ASN A 210 -0.34 3.11 -6.53
CA ASN A 210 -0.89 4.45 -6.76
C ASN A 210 -1.34 5.15 -5.46
N ARG A 211 -1.79 4.40 -4.45
CA ARG A 211 -2.16 4.95 -3.13
C ARG A 211 -0.92 5.37 -2.35
N ILE A 212 0.13 4.57 -2.39
CA ILE A 212 1.37 4.80 -1.64
C ILE A 212 2.11 6.04 -2.16
N ASP A 213 2.09 6.27 -3.48
CA ASP A 213 2.71 7.45 -4.12
C ASP A 213 2.16 8.79 -3.57
N ARG A 214 0.98 8.79 -2.95
CA ARG A 214 0.34 9.99 -2.39
C ARG A 214 0.84 10.36 -0.99
N PHE A 215 1.60 9.50 -0.30
CA PHE A 215 2.02 9.72 1.09
C PHE A 215 3.35 10.46 1.25
N GLY A 216 4.01 10.82 0.14
CA GLY A 216 5.31 11.48 0.19
C GLY A 216 6.40 10.62 0.83
N VAL A 217 6.22 9.29 0.85
CA VAL A 217 7.26 8.35 1.24
C VAL A 217 8.32 8.29 0.15
N THR A 218 9.59 8.34 0.56
CA THR A 218 10.69 8.21 -0.39
C THR A 218 10.86 6.74 -0.74
N GLN A 219 10.55 6.38 -1.99
CA GLN A 219 10.91 5.08 -2.58
C GLN A 219 10.30 3.88 -1.84
N PRO A 220 8.97 3.68 -1.92
CA PRO A 220 8.32 2.50 -1.36
C PRO A 220 8.80 1.21 -2.07
N SER A 221 9.01 0.15 -1.31
CA SER A 221 9.28 -1.20 -1.85
C SER A 221 7.99 -2.01 -1.77
N ILE A 222 7.48 -2.43 -2.94
CA ILE A 222 6.24 -3.20 -3.06
C ILE A 222 6.56 -4.43 -3.91
N GLN A 223 6.37 -5.62 -3.34
CA GLN A 223 6.73 -6.88 -3.98
C GLN A 223 5.60 -7.89 -3.86
N LYS A 224 5.29 -8.60 -4.95
CA LYS A 224 4.36 -9.74 -4.91
C LYS A 224 5.13 -10.97 -4.40
N LEU A 225 4.59 -11.68 -3.42
CA LEU A 225 5.21 -12.87 -2.83
C LEU A 225 4.67 -14.14 -3.49
N GLY A 226 5.33 -14.54 -4.58
CA GLY A 226 4.97 -15.73 -5.36
C GLY A 226 3.51 -15.72 -5.81
N ASN A 227 2.89 -16.91 -5.86
CA ASN A 227 1.49 -17.09 -6.28
C ASN A 227 0.50 -17.13 -5.10
N SER A 228 0.96 -16.79 -3.90
CA SER A 228 0.16 -16.85 -2.67
C SER A 228 -0.89 -15.73 -2.53
N GLY A 229 -0.92 -14.78 -3.47
CA GLY A 229 -1.75 -13.58 -3.37
C GLY A 229 -1.32 -12.61 -2.28
N ARG A 230 -0.10 -12.76 -1.76
CA ARG A 230 0.48 -11.88 -0.73
C ARG A 230 1.34 -10.78 -1.37
N ILE A 231 1.27 -9.58 -0.81
CA ILE A 231 2.00 -8.39 -1.25
C ILE A 231 2.78 -7.85 -0.05
N LEU A 232 4.10 -7.85 -0.15
CA LEU A 232 4.99 -7.22 0.81
C LEU A 232 5.10 -5.73 0.50
N VAL A 233 4.90 -4.89 1.52
CA VAL A 233 4.93 -3.43 1.42
C VAL A 233 5.86 -2.88 2.50
N GLU A 234 6.92 -2.21 2.08
CA GLU A 234 7.90 -1.56 2.95
C GLU A 234 7.93 -0.07 2.66
N LEU A 235 7.64 0.73 3.68
CA LEU A 235 7.50 2.18 3.60
C LEU A 235 8.48 2.86 4.56
N PRO A 236 9.70 3.17 4.09
CA PRO A 236 10.70 3.83 4.92
C PRO A 236 10.33 5.30 5.16
N GLY A 237 10.57 5.79 6.37
CA GLY A 237 10.30 7.18 6.76
C GLY A 237 8.84 7.53 7.03
N VAL A 238 7.95 6.54 7.13
CA VAL A 238 6.56 6.76 7.56
C VAL A 238 6.51 7.18 9.03
N LYS A 239 5.93 8.35 9.32
CA LYS A 239 5.76 8.88 10.69
C LYS A 239 4.46 8.45 11.36
N GLU A 240 3.43 8.09 10.59
CA GLU A 240 2.08 7.74 11.07
C GLU A 240 1.64 6.37 10.50
N PRO A 241 2.13 5.24 11.04
CA PRO A 241 1.86 3.90 10.48
C PRO A 241 0.37 3.53 10.54
N GLU A 242 -0.33 3.91 11.62
CA GLU A 242 -1.77 3.64 11.79
C GLU A 242 -2.64 4.25 10.68
N ARG A 243 -2.30 5.46 10.26
CA ARG A 243 -3.01 6.16 9.18
C ARG A 243 -2.76 5.47 7.84
N VAL A 244 -1.50 5.10 7.57
CA VAL A 244 -1.17 4.39 6.34
C VAL A 244 -1.84 3.02 6.32
N ARG A 245 -1.85 2.29 7.44
CA ARG A 245 -2.59 1.02 7.58
C ARG A 245 -4.06 1.19 7.26
N LYS A 246 -4.75 2.15 7.89
CA LYS A 246 -6.18 2.43 7.63
C LYS A 246 -6.45 2.73 6.15
N LEU A 247 -5.54 3.46 5.51
CA LEU A 247 -5.68 3.82 4.10
C LEU A 247 -5.35 2.66 3.16
N LEU A 248 -4.38 1.80 3.47
CA LEU A 248 -4.09 0.60 2.68
C LEU A 248 -5.21 -0.45 2.81
N GLN A 249 -5.83 -0.55 3.98
CA GLN A 249 -6.98 -1.44 4.24
C GLN A 249 -8.30 -0.92 3.68
N GLY A 250 -8.49 0.40 3.62
CA GLY A 250 -9.77 0.97 3.21
C GLY A 250 -10.13 0.57 1.78
N THR A 251 -11.34 0.05 1.56
CA THR A 251 -11.91 -0.15 0.23
C THR A 251 -12.27 1.21 -0.36
N ALA A 252 -11.79 1.51 -1.58
CA ALA A 252 -12.16 2.72 -2.29
C ALA A 252 -13.41 2.43 -3.13
N SER A 253 -14.59 2.42 -2.50
CA SER A 253 -15.86 2.39 -3.22
C SER A 253 -16.16 3.81 -3.71
N LEU A 254 -16.26 4.00 -5.03
CA LEU A 254 -16.72 5.24 -5.63
C LEU A 254 -18.20 5.07 -5.98
N GLU A 255 -19.05 5.78 -5.24
CA GLU A 255 -20.49 5.78 -5.47
C GLU A 255 -20.91 7.10 -6.08
N PHE A 256 -21.73 7.03 -7.14
CA PHE A 256 -22.33 8.18 -7.77
C PHE A 256 -23.75 8.33 -7.25
N TRP A 257 -24.06 9.48 -6.66
CA TRP A 257 -25.38 9.80 -6.16
C TRP A 257 -25.99 10.89 -7.04
N ALA A 258 -27.25 10.71 -7.44
CA ALA A 258 -28.00 11.79 -8.07
C ALA A 258 -28.25 12.88 -7.03
N THR A 259 -27.81 14.11 -7.33
CA THR A 259 -28.08 15.29 -6.50
C THR A 259 -29.23 16.06 -7.10
N TYR A 260 -30.10 16.62 -6.25
CA TYR A 260 -31.16 17.52 -6.67
C TYR A 260 -30.68 18.96 -6.59
N ASP A 261 -31.14 19.80 -7.53
CA ASP A 261 -30.92 21.24 -7.42
C ASP A 261 -31.85 21.84 -6.37
N ASN A 262 -31.42 22.92 -5.71
CA ASN A 262 -32.17 23.56 -4.61
C ASN A 262 -33.56 24.08 -5.04
N SER A 263 -33.86 24.14 -6.34
CA SER A 263 -35.17 24.49 -6.89
C SER A 263 -36.14 23.30 -6.99
N GLU A 264 -35.68 22.08 -6.72
CA GLU A 264 -36.45 20.83 -6.84
C GLU A 264 -36.92 20.27 -5.49
N ILE A 265 -36.66 21.01 -4.40
CA ILE A 265 -37.05 20.72 -3.00
C ILE A 265 -38.03 21.79 -2.53
#